data_AF-A0A1Z8UEK9-F1
#
_entry.id   AF-A0A1Z8UEK9-F1
#
_cell.length_a   1.000
_cell.length_b   1.000
_cell.length_c   1.000
_cell.angle_alpha   90.00
_cell.angle_beta   90.00
_cell.angle_gamma   90.00
#
_symmetry.space_group_name_H-M   'P 1'
#
loop_
_entity.id
_entity.type
_entity.pdbx_description
1 polymer ?
#
loop_
_entity_poly.entity_id
_entity_poly.type
_entity_poly.pdbx_seq_one_letter_code
_entity_poly.pdbx_strand_id
1 'polypeptide(L)' 'MTEVVIALLMLVNNEIKEARIQPDLSTCLAGKRKANRDVSDNVEYRCIKSMAELETNIDGSISIKKLILD' A
#
# COMPACT_ATOMS: atom_id res chain seq x y z
N MET A 1 -14.51 7.58 2.52
CA MET A 1 -15.31 6.33 2.53
C MET A 1 -14.48 5.23 3.16
N THR A 2 -15.06 4.25 3.86
CA THR A 2 -14.29 3.17 4.51
C THR A 2 -14.54 1.85 3.80
N GLU A 3 -13.49 1.25 3.25
CA GLU A 3 -13.61 0.03 2.45
C GLU A 3 -12.42 -0.92 2.70
N VAL A 4 -12.62 -2.21 2.40
CA VAL A 4 -11.55 -3.20 2.42
C VAL A 4 -10.75 -3.07 1.14
N VAL A 5 -9.47 -2.71 1.27
CA VAL A 5 -8.57 -2.54 0.12
C VAL A 5 -7.40 -3.49 0.19
N ILE A 6 -6.78 -3.71 -0.97
CA ILE A 6 -5.46 -4.35 -1.07
C ILE A 6 -4.46 -3.24 -1.38
N ALA A 7 -3.40 -3.14 -0.60
CA ALA A 7 -2.40 -2.10 -0.76
C ALA A 7 -0.98 -2.67 -0.74
N LEU A 8 -0.12 -2.09 -1.57
CA LEU A 8 1.33 -2.27 -1.52
C LEU A 8 1.90 -1.13 -0.66
N LEU A 9 2.49 -1.50 0.47
CA LEU A 9 3.16 -0.60 1.39
C LEU A 9 4.66 -0.58 1.14
N MET A 10 5.25 0.61 1.20
CA MET A 10 6.69 0.79 1.34
C MET A 10 6.95 1.23 2.78
N LEU A 11 7.78 0.47 3.48
CA LEU A 11 8.24 0.79 4.81
C LEU A 11 9.71 1.18 4.75
N VAL A 12 10.10 2.23 5.47
CA VAL A 12 11.49 2.63 5.66
C VAL A 12 11.74 2.68 7.17
N ASN A 13 12.70 1.92 7.67
CA ASN A 13 12.94 1.75 9.12
C ASN A 13 11.65 1.39 9.89
N ASN A 14 10.87 0.45 9.36
CA ASN A 14 9.59 0.00 9.92
C ASN A 14 8.46 1.06 9.94
N GLU A 15 8.66 2.25 9.39
CA GLU A 15 7.62 3.26 9.22
C GLU A 15 7.03 3.20 7.81
N ILE A 16 5.70 3.20 7.69
CA ILE A 16 5.02 3.29 6.40
C ILE A 16 5.31 4.67 5.80
N LYS A 17 5.99 4.71 4.65
CA LYS A 17 6.25 5.93 3.88
C LYS A 17 5.32 6.06 2.69
N GLU A 18 4.96 4.95 2.05
CA GLU A 18 4.02 4.95 0.94
C GLU A 18 3.00 3.82 1.06
N ALA A 19 1.78 4.09 0.59
CA ALA A 19 0.72 3.11 0.46
C ALA A 19 0.02 3.29 -0.90
N ARG A 20 0.06 2.27 -1.75
CA ARG A 20 -0.57 2.30 -3.07
C ARG A 20 -1.64 1.22 -3.17
N ILE A 21 -2.87 1.63 -3.45
CA ILE A 21 -4.00 0.72 -3.71
C ILE A 21 -3.66 -0.14 -4.93
N GLN A 22 -3.93 -1.44 -4.82
CA GLN A 22 -3.74 -2.43 -5.89
C GLN A 22 -5.10 -3.02 -6.27
N PRO A 23 -5.30 -3.38 -7.55
CA PRO A 23 -6.56 -3.94 -8.02
C PRO A 23 -6.86 -5.30 -7.39
N ASP A 24 -5.82 -6.09 -7.11
CA ASP A 24 -5.93 -7.42 -6.53
C ASP A 24 -4.64 -7.85 -5.82
N LEU A 25 -4.69 -8.98 -5.11
CA LEU A 25 -3.57 -9.51 -4.34
C LEU A 25 -2.43 -10.03 -5.23
N SER A 26 -2.75 -10.63 -6.37
CA SER A 26 -1.76 -11.15 -7.32
C SER A 26 -0.89 -10.02 -7.87
N THR A 27 -1.54 -8.93 -8.30
CA THR A 27 -0.89 -7.70 -8.76
C THR A 27 -0.01 -7.09 -7.65
N CYS A 28 -0.51 -7.04 -6.41
CA CYS A 28 0.29 -6.57 -5.28
C CYS A 28 1.54 -7.43 -5.08
N LEU A 29 1.41 -8.76 -5.05
CA LEU A 29 2.54 -9.68 -4.82
C LEU A 29 3.57 -9.61 -5.96
N ALA A 30 3.13 -9.47 -7.21
CA ALA A 30 4.01 -9.25 -8.34
C ALA A 30 4.76 -7.92 -8.23
N GLY A 31 4.07 -6.85 -7.84
CA GLY A 31 4.66 -5.53 -7.57
C GLY A 31 5.71 -5.58 -6.46
N LYS A 32 5.38 -6.20 -5.32
CA LYS A 32 6.30 -6.44 -4.21
C LYS A 32 7.57 -7.17 -4.66
N ARG A 33 7.44 -8.25 -5.46
CA ARG A 33 8.58 -9.00 -6.00
C ARG A 33 9.47 -8.16 -6.89
N LYS A 34 8.89 -7.21 -7.66
CA LYS A 34 9.65 -6.29 -8.51
C LYS A 34 10.36 -5.22 -7.67
N ALA A 35 9.67 -4.63 -6.70
CA ALA A 35 10.20 -3.59 -5.84
C ALA A 35 11.34 -4.07 -4.93
N ASN A 36 11.28 -5.33 -4.49
CA ASN A 36 12.34 -5.96 -3.67
C ASN A 36 13.64 -6.28 -4.43
N ARG A 37 13.74 -6.08 -5.76
CA ARG A 37 14.93 -6.50 -6.52
C ARG A 37 16.17 -5.64 -6.23
N ASP A 38 15.97 -4.35 -6.02
CA ASP A 38 17.05 -3.35 -5.93
C ASP A 38 16.88 -2.47 -4.68
N VAL A 39 16.48 -3.07 -3.56
CA VAL A 39 16.13 -2.34 -2.34
C VAL A 39 17.22 -2.41 -1.28
N SER A 40 17.46 -1.30 -0.58
CA SER A 40 18.36 -1.23 0.57
C SER A 40 17.77 -1.96 1.78
N ASP A 41 18.64 -2.45 2.69
CA ASP A 41 18.24 -3.24 3.88
C ASP A 41 17.23 -2.54 4.80
N ASN A 42 17.17 -1.21 4.75
CA ASN A 42 16.27 -0.39 5.56
C ASN A 42 14.88 -0.21 4.94
N VAL A 43 14.64 -0.72 3.73
CA VAL A 43 13.38 -0.59 3.00
C VAL A 43 12.72 -1.95 2.87
N GLU A 44 11.44 -2.04 3.23
CA GLU A 44 10.64 -3.26 3.13
C GLU A 44 9.34 -2.99 2.38
N TYR A 45 8.98 -3.87 1.44
CA TYR A 45 7.67 -3.84 0.79
C TYR A 45 6.72 -4.91 1.34
N ARG A 46 5.50 -4.51 1.71
CA ARG A 46 4.46 -5.41 2.23
C ARG A 46 3.16 -5.26 1.45
N CYS A 47 2.52 -6.40 1.17
CA CYS A 47 1.14 -6.41 0.70
C CYS A 47 0.23 -6.59 1.90
N ILE A 48 -0.80 -5.75 2.00
CA ILE A 48 -1.80 -5.83 3.05
C ILE A 48 -3.20 -5.86 2.45
N LYS A 49 -4.09 -6.62 3.09
CA LYS A 49 -5.54 -6.51 2.90
C LYS A 49 -6.12 -6.03 4.22
N SER A 50 -6.62 -4.80 4.25
CA SER A 50 -7.17 -4.20 5.48
C SER A 50 -8.29 -3.23 5.16
N MET A 51 -9.05 -2.86 6.20
CA MET A 51 -9.94 -1.71 6.13
C MET A 51 -9.11 -0.43 5.99
N ALA A 52 -9.56 0.48 5.15
CA ALA A 52 -8.93 1.77 4.96
C ALA A 52 -9.98 2.86 4.77
N GLU A 53 -9.71 4.04 5.33
CA GLU A 53 -10.42 5.25 4.99
C GLU A 53 -9.80 5.82 3.71
N LEU A 54 -10.60 5.95 2.68
CA LEU A 54 -10.24 6.49 1.38
C LEU A 54 -10.77 7.91 1.22
N GLU A 55 -9.99 8.73 0.54
CA GLU A 55 -10.38 10.06 0.09
C GLU A 55 -10.24 10.19 -1.43
N THR A 56 -11.11 11.01 -2.00
CA THR A 56 -11.08 11.35 -3.41
C THR A 56 -10.36 12.69 -3.55
N ASN A 57 -9.27 12.68 -4.31
CA ASN A 57 -8.50 13.85 -4.64
C ASN A 57 -9.25 14.73 -5.66
N ILE A 58 -8.82 15.98 -5.80
CA ILE A 58 -9.44 16.96 -6.72
C ILE A 58 -9.35 16.49 -8.18
N ASP A 59 -8.33 15.68 -8.51
CA ASP A 59 -8.13 15.07 -9.83
C ASP A 59 -9.00 13.83 -10.09
N GLY A 60 -9.82 13.42 -9.11
CA GLY A 60 -10.66 12.22 -9.17
C GLY A 60 -9.93 10.92 -8.80
N SER A 61 -8.64 10.97 -8.47
CA SER A 61 -7.91 9.79 -7.98
C SER A 61 -8.32 9.45 -6.54
N ILE A 62 -8.22 8.17 -6.18
CA ILE A 62 -8.55 7.70 -4.82
C ILE A 62 -7.25 7.39 -4.08
N SER A 63 -7.11 7.94 -2.88
CA SER A 63 -5.95 7.74 -2.02
C SER A 63 -6.34 7.16 -0.67
N ILE A 64 -5.39 6.47 -0.03
CA ILE A 64 -5.56 5.96 1.34
C ILE A 64 -5.26 7.11 2.30
N LYS A 65 -6.29 7.60 2.98
CA LYS A 65 -6.17 8.60 4.03
C LYS A 65 -5.72 7.98 5.34
N LYS A 66 -6.24 6.79 5.67
CA LYS A 66 -5.87 6.06 6.89
C LYS A 66 -6.02 4.55 6.72
N LEU A 67 -4.99 3.79 7.10
CA LEU A 67 -5.08 2.34 7.27
C LEU A 67 -5.63 2.03 8.66
N ILE A 68 -6.63 1.16 8.72
CA ILE A 68 -7.17 0.62 9.97
C ILE A 68 -6.55 -0.77 10.12
N LEU A 69 -5.53 -0.84 10.97
CA LEU A 69 -4.79 -2.06 11.30
C LEU A 69 -5.33 -2.57 12.63
N ASP A 70 -5.97 -3.74 12.61
CA ASP A 70 -6.42 -4.50 13.80
C ASP A 70 -5.44 -5.65 14.08
#